data_AF-A0A1Q9NVK1-F1
#
_entry.id   AF-A0A1Q9NVK1-F1
#
_cell.length_a   1.000
_cell.length_b   1.000
_cell.length_c   1.000
_cell.angle_alpha   90.00
_cell.angle_beta   90.00
_cell.angle_gamma   90.00
#
_symmetry.space_group_name_H-M   'P 1'
#
loop_
_entity.id
_entity.type
_entity.pdbx_description
1 polymer ?
#
loop_
_entity_poly.entity_id
_entity_poly.type
_entity_poly.pdbx_seq_one_letter_code
_entity_poly.pdbx_strand_id
1 'polypeptide(L)'
;MTYNFEKSNISEIFRMLESRNELDLTKNIDNILANVYGLIQLFLGDELTVQERQAWFYIAKIFPKPSTGIELARQIGSSETSKTIYKSIENLKKKRLIVVNQLHPRVFSIQANEKHPLTNLLIDFGNYYDKQI
;
A
#
# COMPACT_ATOMS: atom_id res chain seq x y z
N MET A 1 -15.84 -27.99 0.79
CA MET A 1 -14.72 -27.65 -0.09
C MET A 1 -13.83 -26.69 0.69
N THR A 2 -12.92 -27.25 1.48
CA THR A 2 -12.15 -26.50 2.49
C THR A 2 -10.92 -25.93 1.80
N TYR A 3 -10.85 -24.60 1.70
CA TYR A 3 -9.76 -23.91 1.04
C TYR A 3 -8.50 -24.08 1.91
N ASN A 4 -7.53 -24.88 1.44
CA ASN A 4 -6.22 -25.04 2.08
C ASN A 4 -5.44 -23.73 1.96
N PHE A 5 -5.67 -22.81 2.90
CA PHE A 5 -5.01 -21.50 2.97
C PHE A 5 -3.71 -21.53 3.79
N GLU A 6 -3.20 -22.72 4.14
CA GLU A 6 -2.22 -22.87 5.21
C GLU A 6 -0.80 -23.22 4.71
N LYS A 7 0.19 -22.53 5.30
CA LYS A 7 1.65 -22.72 5.28
C LYS A 7 2.47 -22.16 4.12
N SER A 8 1.98 -22.17 2.88
CA SER A 8 2.82 -21.75 1.73
C SER A 8 3.17 -20.25 1.76
N ASN A 9 2.17 -19.39 1.98
CA ASN A 9 2.34 -17.94 1.87
C ASN A 9 3.09 -17.34 3.07
N ILE A 10 2.91 -17.90 4.27
CA ILE A 10 3.62 -17.46 5.48
C ILE A 10 5.12 -17.74 5.34
N SER A 11 5.49 -18.88 4.77
CA SER A 11 6.89 -19.26 4.57
C SER A 11 7.60 -18.35 3.55
N GLU A 12 6.87 -17.85 2.54
CA GLU A 12 7.41 -16.86 1.60
C GLU A 12 7.58 -15.48 2.24
N ILE A 13 6.62 -15.05 3.08
CA ILE A 13 6.76 -13.84 3.88
C ILE A 13 8.02 -13.92 4.74
N PHE A 14 8.27 -15.06 5.40
CA PHE A 14 9.48 -15.27 6.21
C PHE A 14 10.78 -15.18 5.38
N ARG A 15 10.83 -15.84 4.21
CA ARG A 15 12.02 -15.76 3.34
C ARG A 15 12.30 -14.35 2.82
N MET A 16 11.25 -13.58 2.52
CA MET A 16 11.38 -12.18 2.13
C MET A 16 12.00 -11.34 3.26
N LEU A 17 11.64 -11.61 4.50
CA LEU A 17 12.09 -10.86 5.68
C LEU A 17 13.51 -11.26 6.12
N GLU A 18 13.88 -12.53 5.99
CA GLU A 18 15.26 -13.01 6.22
C GLU A 18 16.28 -12.31 5.31
N SER A 19 15.88 -11.91 4.10
CA SER A 19 16.74 -11.17 3.18
C SER A 19 17.14 -9.76 3.67
N ARG A 20 16.51 -9.24 4.74
CA ARG A 20 16.76 -7.89 5.29
C ARG A 20 17.92 -7.78 6.28
N ASN A 21 18.60 -8.85 6.65
CA ASN A 21 19.81 -8.79 7.50
C ASN A 21 19.62 -8.06 8.87
N GLU A 22 18.41 -8.06 9.43
CA GLU A 22 18.12 -7.42 10.73
C GLU A 22 18.00 -8.48 11.85
N LEU A 23 19.12 -8.65 12.56
CA LEU A 23 19.27 -9.43 13.80
C LEU A 23 18.50 -8.80 14.97
N ASP A 24 17.20 -9.10 15.09
CA ASP A 24 16.50 -9.36 16.36
C ASP A 24 15.16 -10.07 16.05
N LEU A 25 15.25 -11.33 15.60
CA LEU A 25 14.14 -12.06 14.97
C LEU A 25 12.87 -12.11 15.82
N THR A 26 12.96 -12.16 17.16
CA THR A 26 11.76 -12.26 18.02
C THR A 26 11.01 -10.94 18.16
N LYS A 27 11.70 -9.80 18.37
CA LYS A 27 11.06 -8.47 18.37
C LYS A 27 10.60 -8.04 16.97
N ASN A 28 11.29 -8.50 15.93
CA ASN A 28 10.91 -8.20 14.55
C ASN A 28 9.64 -8.96 14.15
N ILE A 29 9.50 -10.23 14.57
CA ILE A 29 8.32 -11.05 14.25
C ILE A 29 7.02 -10.42 14.78
N ASP A 30 6.98 -9.95 16.02
CA ASP A 30 5.76 -9.34 16.57
C ASP A 30 5.36 -8.06 15.79
N ASN A 31 6.33 -7.23 15.43
CA ASN A 31 6.10 -6.04 14.61
C ASN A 31 5.65 -6.37 13.18
N ILE A 32 6.23 -7.42 12.59
CA ILE A 32 5.83 -7.93 11.27
C ILE A 32 4.39 -8.43 11.33
N LEU A 33 4.04 -9.27 12.30
CA LEU A 33 2.69 -9.79 12.47
C LEU A 33 1.69 -8.66 12.72
N ALA A 34 2.05 -7.67 13.53
CA ALA A 34 1.23 -6.49 13.76
C ALA A 34 1.03 -5.66 12.48
N ASN A 35 2.06 -5.49 11.65
CA ASN A 35 1.96 -4.79 10.38
C ASN A 35 1.14 -5.58 9.34
N VAL A 36 1.30 -6.90 9.26
CA VAL A 36 0.48 -7.77 8.41
C VAL A 36 -0.98 -7.70 8.84
N TYR A 37 -1.25 -7.81 10.14
CA TYR A 37 -2.60 -7.65 10.68
C TYR A 37 -3.18 -6.26 10.38
N GLY A 38 -2.38 -5.21 10.56
CA GLY A 38 -2.76 -3.83 10.21
C GLY A 38 -3.09 -3.66 8.73
N LEU A 39 -2.33 -4.29 7.83
CA LEU A 39 -2.66 -4.34 6.41
C LEU A 39 -3.98 -5.04 6.16
N ILE A 40 -4.20 -6.21 6.77
CA ILE A 40 -5.45 -6.96 6.65
C ILE A 40 -6.63 -6.10 7.13
N GLN A 41 -6.49 -5.41 8.26
CA GLN A 41 -7.53 -4.51 8.77
C GLN A 41 -7.81 -3.34 7.82
N LEU A 42 -6.80 -2.73 7.20
CA LEU A 42 -7.02 -1.65 6.22
C LEU A 42 -7.67 -2.16 4.92
N PHE A 43 -7.36 -3.38 4.50
CA PHE A 43 -7.90 -3.97 3.28
C PHE A 43 -9.30 -4.57 3.44
N LEU A 44 -9.59 -5.18 4.58
CA LEU A 44 -10.84 -5.90 4.85
C LEU A 44 -11.80 -5.15 5.79
N GLY A 45 -11.31 -4.13 6.51
CA GLY A 45 -12.13 -3.31 7.40
C GLY A 45 -12.76 -2.09 6.72
N ASP A 46 -13.46 -1.31 7.53
CA ASP A 46 -14.21 -0.12 7.11
C ASP A 46 -13.40 1.19 7.22
N GLU A 47 -12.12 1.08 7.60
CA GLU A 47 -11.17 2.19 7.75
C GLU A 47 -10.90 2.95 6.43
N LEU A 48 -10.97 2.23 5.31
CA LEU A 48 -10.77 2.73 3.96
C LEU A 48 -11.94 2.30 3.07
N THR A 49 -12.36 3.18 2.20
CA THR A 49 -13.28 2.83 1.11
C THR A 49 -12.58 1.96 0.07
N VAL A 50 -13.36 1.25 -0.76
CA VAL A 50 -12.82 0.47 -1.89
C VAL A 50 -11.93 1.34 -2.78
N GLN A 51 -12.35 2.58 -3.07
CA GLN A 51 -11.61 3.52 -3.90
C GLN A 51 -10.28 3.94 -3.25
N GLU A 52 -10.26 4.18 -1.94
CA GLU A 52 -9.03 4.52 -1.19
C GLU A 52 -8.05 3.35 -1.18
N ARG A 53 -8.54 2.11 -0.99
CA ARG A 53 -7.70 0.90 -1.07
C ARG A 53 -7.07 0.72 -2.44
N GLN A 54 -7.87 0.87 -3.51
CA GLN A 54 -7.39 0.77 -4.88
C GLN A 54 -6.34 1.84 -5.18
N ALA A 55 -6.59 3.09 -4.77
CA ALA A 55 -5.66 4.19 -4.94
C ALA A 55 -4.35 3.92 -4.21
N TRP A 56 -4.41 3.53 -2.92
CA TRP A 56 -3.23 3.25 -2.13
C TRP A 56 -2.42 2.08 -2.68
N PHE A 57 -3.08 0.99 -3.07
CA PHE A 57 -2.43 -0.17 -3.69
C PHE A 57 -1.72 0.20 -4.99
N TYR A 58 -2.40 0.94 -5.87
CA TYR A 58 -1.79 1.39 -7.13
C TYR A 58 -0.55 2.26 -6.87
N ILE A 59 -0.65 3.23 -5.96
CA ILE A 59 0.45 4.14 -5.61
C ILE A 59 1.64 3.36 -5.02
N ALA A 60 1.39 2.38 -4.16
CA ALA A 60 2.44 1.52 -3.60
C ALA A 60 3.11 0.68 -4.70
N LYS A 61 2.32 0.12 -5.64
CA LYS A 61 2.85 -0.69 -6.76
C LYS A 61 3.79 0.09 -7.68
N ILE A 62 3.49 1.36 -7.96
CA ILE A 62 4.32 2.15 -8.90
C ILE A 62 5.52 2.83 -8.21
N PHE A 63 5.66 2.71 -6.89
CA PHE A 63 6.74 3.33 -6.14
C PHE A 63 8.13 2.92 -6.70
N PRO A 64 9.11 3.84 -6.85
CA PRO A 64 9.15 5.23 -6.37
C PRO A 64 8.52 6.27 -7.30
N LYS A 65 7.83 5.86 -8.37
CA LYS A 65 7.25 6.81 -9.34
C LYS A 65 6.05 7.57 -8.73
N PRO A 66 5.95 8.88 -8.97
CA PRO A 66 4.75 9.63 -8.62
C PRO A 66 3.60 9.36 -9.61
N SER A 67 2.39 9.69 -9.18
CA SER A 67 1.19 9.76 -10.02
C SER A 67 0.47 11.09 -9.78
N THR A 68 -0.21 11.60 -10.80
CA THR A 68 -1.13 12.74 -10.66
C THR A 68 -2.52 12.27 -10.24
N GLY A 69 -3.35 13.17 -9.71
CA GLY A 69 -4.74 12.84 -9.37
C GLY A 69 -5.56 12.33 -10.56
N ILE A 70 -5.28 12.84 -11.77
CA ILE A 70 -5.95 12.42 -13.02
C ILE A 70 -5.50 11.01 -13.42
N GLU A 71 -4.18 10.74 -13.41
CA GLU A 71 -3.66 9.41 -13.72
C GLU A 71 -4.18 8.37 -12.74
N LEU A 72 -4.16 8.69 -11.44
CA LEU A 72 -4.70 7.84 -10.40
C LEU A 72 -6.18 7.52 -10.63
N ALA A 73 -7.01 8.54 -10.90
CA ALA A 73 -8.43 8.36 -11.17
C ALA A 73 -8.67 7.40 -12.35
N ARG A 74 -7.94 7.61 -13.46
CA ARG A 74 -8.02 6.76 -14.66
C ARG A 74 -7.64 5.32 -14.35
N GLN A 75 -6.58 5.10 -13.57
CA GLN A 75 -6.06 3.76 -13.27
C GLN A 75 -6.98 2.95 -12.38
N ILE A 76 -7.69 3.59 -11.45
CA ILE A 76 -8.66 2.92 -10.57
C ILE A 76 -10.08 2.90 -11.14
N GLY A 77 -10.28 3.35 -12.37
CA GLY A 77 -11.60 3.40 -13.02
C GLY A 77 -12.58 4.40 -12.39
N SER A 78 -12.08 5.41 -11.67
CA SER A 78 -12.89 6.52 -11.19
C SER A 78 -13.14 7.50 -12.34
N SER A 79 -14.37 8.02 -12.47
CA SER A 79 -14.65 9.01 -13.52
C SER A 79 -13.70 10.20 -13.41
N GLU A 80 -13.21 10.66 -14.56
CA GLU A 80 -12.21 11.74 -14.69
C GLU A 80 -12.66 13.07 -14.07
N THR A 81 -13.93 13.19 -13.70
CA THR A 81 -14.58 14.36 -13.08
C THR A 81 -14.72 14.28 -11.56
N SER A 82 -14.32 13.19 -10.90
CA SER A 82 -14.80 12.93 -9.54
C SER A 82 -14.09 13.77 -8.47
N LYS A 83 -14.81 14.71 -7.86
CA LYS A 83 -14.44 15.29 -6.54
C LYS A 83 -14.11 14.20 -5.50
N THR A 84 -14.64 13.00 -5.73
CA THR A 84 -14.43 11.80 -4.92
C THR A 84 -12.96 11.37 -4.87
N ILE A 85 -12.22 11.38 -5.99
CA ILE A 85 -10.80 10.97 -5.95
C ILE A 85 -9.97 11.90 -5.06
N TYR A 86 -10.20 13.22 -5.16
CA TYR A 86 -9.49 14.20 -4.34
C TYR A 86 -9.84 14.05 -2.85
N LYS A 87 -11.08 13.69 -2.52
CA LYS A 87 -11.46 13.34 -1.15
C LYS A 87 -10.72 12.11 -0.65
N SER A 88 -10.63 11.04 -1.46
CA SER A 88 -9.85 9.84 -1.14
C SER A 88 -8.36 10.14 -0.95
N ILE A 89 -7.77 10.96 -1.82
CA ILE A 89 -6.38 11.41 -1.70
C ILE A 89 -6.17 12.17 -0.39
N GLU A 90 -7.04 13.12 -0.05
CA GLU A 90 -6.92 13.87 1.21
C GLU A 90 -7.08 12.97 2.44
N ASN A 91 -7.96 11.97 2.40
CA ASN A 91 -8.10 11.00 3.48
C ASN A 91 -6.85 10.11 3.65
N LEU A 92 -6.32 9.59 2.54
CA LEU A 92 -5.09 8.78 2.55
C LEU A 92 -3.89 9.59 3.04
N LYS A 93 -3.80 10.87 2.65
CA LYS A 93 -2.79 11.81 3.14
C LYS A 93 -2.92 12.07 4.64
N LYS A 94 -4.14 12.27 5.16
CA LYS A 94 -4.40 12.43 6.61
C LYS A 94 -3.95 11.20 7.40
N LYS A 95 -4.20 10.00 6.87
CA LYS A 95 -3.71 8.73 7.43
C LYS A 95 -2.21 8.48 7.21
N ARG A 96 -1.50 9.40 6.54
CA ARG A 96 -0.07 9.31 6.21
C ARG A 96 0.30 8.07 5.38
N LEU A 97 -0.64 7.52 4.62
CA LEU A 97 -0.38 6.39 3.72
C LEU A 97 0.27 6.83 2.40
N ILE A 98 0.05 8.08 2.03
CA ILE A 98 0.63 8.70 0.84
C ILE A 98 1.23 10.07 1.19
N VAL A 99 2.17 10.51 0.36
CA VAL A 99 2.70 11.87 0.35
C VAL A 99 2.11 12.60 -0.86
N VAL A 100 1.67 13.83 -0.65
CA VAL A 100 1.11 14.68 -1.70
C VAL A 100 1.91 15.97 -1.75
N ASN A 101 2.60 16.20 -2.85
CA ASN A 101 3.35 17.42 -3.13
C ASN A 101 2.59 18.27 -4.14
N GLN A 102 2.36 19.53 -3.82
CA GLN A 102 1.72 20.47 -4.74
C GLN A 102 2.77 20.97 -5.74
N LEU A 103 2.58 20.68 -7.03
CA LEU A 103 3.46 21.16 -8.11
C LEU A 103 2.97 22.48 -8.70
N HIS A 104 1.65 22.68 -8.73
CA HIS A 104 0.96 23.88 -9.21
C HIS A 104 -0.40 23.99 -8.49
N PRO A 105 -1.08 25.15 -8.44
CA PRO A 105 -2.42 25.31 -7.85
C PRO A 105 -3.48 24.22 -8.14
N ARG A 106 -3.36 23.47 -9.24
CA ARG A 106 -4.29 22.37 -9.61
C ARG A 106 -3.59 21.04 -9.93
N VAL A 107 -2.28 20.96 -9.74
CA VAL A 107 -1.49 19.76 -10.08
C VAL A 107 -0.78 19.27 -8.83
N PHE A 108 -1.06 18.03 -8.47
CA PHE A 108 -0.49 17.36 -7.31
C PHE A 108 0.31 16.15 -7.79
N SER A 109 1.49 15.97 -7.21
CA SER A 109 2.27 14.75 -7.28
C SER A 109 1.96 13.89 -6.06
N ILE A 110 1.57 12.65 -6.29
CA ILE A 110 1.13 11.70 -5.27
C ILE A 110 2.09 10.53 -5.28
N GLN A 111 2.63 10.18 -4.12
CA GLN A 111 3.58 9.07 -3.94
C GLN A 111 3.24 8.25 -2.69
N ALA A 112 3.70 7.00 -2.65
CA ALA A 112 3.59 6.18 -1.47
C ALA A 112 4.45 6.76 -0.35
N ASN A 113 3.95 6.75 0.89
CA ASN A 113 4.76 7.14 2.04
C ASN A 113 5.60 5.94 2.52
N GLU A 114 6.78 5.73 1.96
CA GLU A 114 7.71 4.65 2.36
C GLU A 114 8.10 4.69 3.85
N LYS A 115 7.95 5.84 4.53
CA LYS A 115 8.21 5.95 5.98
C LYS A 115 7.08 5.38 6.83
N HIS A 116 5.91 5.13 6.25
CA HIS A 116 4.79 4.51 6.97
C HIS A 116 4.95 2.98 6.95
N PRO A 117 4.99 2.29 8.11
CA PRO A 117 5.28 0.85 8.18
C PRO A 117 4.40 -0.01 7.26
N LEU A 118 3.09 0.23 7.28
CA LEU A 118 2.15 -0.51 6.42
C LEU A 118 2.34 -0.21 4.93
N THR A 119 2.70 1.02 4.56
CA THR A 119 2.90 1.37 3.16
C THR A 119 4.22 0.79 2.66
N ASN A 120 5.27 0.84 3.48
CA ASN A 120 6.55 0.20 3.17
C ASN A 120 6.37 -1.31 2.96
N LEU A 121 5.66 -1.99 3.87
CA LEU A 121 5.36 -3.40 3.73
C LEU A 121 4.55 -3.72 2.45
N LEU A 122 3.61 -2.85 2.08
CA LEU A 122 2.85 -3.00 0.84
C LEU A 122 3.73 -2.84 -0.41
N ILE A 123 4.68 -1.90 -0.40
CA ILE A 123 5.69 -1.72 -1.46
C ILE A 123 6.56 -2.97 -1.57
N ASP A 124 7.04 -3.50 -0.43
CA ASP A 124 7.84 -4.72 -0.40
C ASP A 124 7.09 -5.91 -1.02
N PHE A 125 5.81 -6.08 -0.67
CA PHE A 125 4.97 -7.11 -1.26
C PHE A 125 4.83 -6.97 -2.78
N GLY A 126 4.55 -5.76 -3.28
CA GLY A 126 4.46 -5.51 -4.71
C GLY A 126 5.77 -5.86 -5.42
N ASN A 127 6.89 -5.40 -4.89
CA ASN A 127 8.22 -5.65 -5.44
C ASN A 127 8.63 -7.13 -5.42
N TYR A 128 8.20 -7.89 -4.41
CA TYR A 128 8.49 -9.31 -4.32
C TYR A 128 7.71 -10.10 -5.38
N TYR A 129 6.41 -9.86 -5.50
CA TYR A 129 5.57 -10.61 -6.45
C TYR A 129 5.78 -10.20 -7.91
N ASP A 130 6.06 -8.92 -8.19
CA ASP A 130 6.41 -8.47 -9.55
C ASP A 130 7.75 -9.08 -10.05
N LYS A 131 8.63 -9.57 -9.14
CA LYS A 131 9.86 -10.30 -9.51
C LYS A 131 9.63 -11.80 -9.79
N GLN A 132 8.50 -12.35 -9.38
CA GLN A 132 8.20 -13.77 -9.57
C GLN A 132 7.41 -14.05 -10.86
N ILE A 133 6.88 -13.01 -11.50
CA ILE A 133 6.13 -13.06 -12.78
C ILE A 133 7.07 -12.69 -13.93
#